data_AF-K5VF69-F1
#
_entry.id   AF-K5VF69-F1
#
_cell.length_a   1.000
_cell.length_b   1.000
_cell.length_c   1.000
_cell.angle_alpha   90.00
_cell.angle_beta   90.00
_cell.angle_gamma   90.00
#
_symmetry.space_group_name_H-M   'P 1'
#
loop_
_entity.id
_entity.type
_entity.pdbx_description
1 polymer ?
#
loop_
_entity_poly.entity_id
_entity_poly.type
_entity_poly.pdbx_seq_one_letter_code
_entity_poly.pdbx_strand_id
1 'polypeptide(L)'
;MRLRQVVSFESTHPHQRVGLLEDFKPVAIEADVTAVVLNWSRFPNILKIASTLCSPSLDSVIAEDFVGTGCLKTKLKIHNSPENAYFQARFIACSEANTRYCFIQDDDYLVIPEVIHALHARIQDVQCPHSIHLLPPHEHLSSTLREIRAEGLYPFHISFAWLGYGAMLYRSEVADFMDLMHLLNTSNAELKMADNYYTILSNRLPEIWFDQGIELGGGQPFTIGREGDDRNDRHILRATEYLAALLRSFGAQQLPYISRDPEQAEASVARAVCRGARCLLETNIALLPGNLEHVSLAPGDILDLETQNRARLNDDEAQLYLQHPPSRAVDDRFETYFQSLHSACGVFWERSAMTNSVF
;
A
#
# COMPACT_ATOMS: atom_id res chain seq x y z
N MET A 1 2.66 11.24 43.46
CA MET A 1 3.79 11.58 42.56
C MET A 1 4.15 10.30 41.81
N ARG A 2 3.63 10.08 40.59
CA ARG A 2 3.91 8.87 39.80
C ARG A 2 5.13 9.11 38.94
N LEU A 3 6.11 8.21 38.98
CA LEU A 3 7.28 8.28 38.10
C LEU A 3 6.83 8.16 36.64
N ARG A 4 7.26 9.11 35.80
CA ARG A 4 7.34 8.89 34.36
C ARG A 4 8.57 8.01 34.14
N GLN A 5 8.38 6.75 33.75
CA GLN A 5 9.48 5.95 33.23
C GLN A 5 9.84 6.50 31.85
N VAL A 6 11.01 7.15 31.76
CA VAL A 6 11.65 7.43 30.47
C VAL A 6 12.35 6.15 30.07
N VAL A 7 11.91 5.53 28.98
CA VAL A 7 12.62 4.39 28.39
C VAL A 7 13.84 4.94 27.64
N SER A 8 15.03 4.70 28.19
CA SER A 8 16.29 5.01 27.52
C SER A 8 16.70 3.86 26.61
N PHE A 9 16.85 4.11 25.31
CA PHE A 9 17.36 3.13 24.36
C PHE A 9 18.89 3.05 24.45
N GLU A 10 19.42 2.02 25.12
CA GLU A 10 20.81 1.61 24.96
C GLU A 10 20.90 0.55 23.85
N SER A 11 21.25 0.97 22.63
CA SER A 11 21.61 0.03 21.56
C SER A 11 22.97 -0.59 21.85
N THR A 12 23.01 -1.91 21.97
CA THR A 12 24.27 -2.69 22.01
C THR A 12 24.78 -3.06 20.62
N HIS A 13 24.21 -2.47 19.56
CA HIS A 13 24.68 -2.61 18.19
C HIS A 13 25.23 -1.27 17.69
N PRO A 14 26.38 -1.26 16.99
CA PRO A 14 26.96 -0.02 16.50
C PRO A 14 26.02 0.63 15.50
N HIS A 15 25.52 1.82 15.83
CA HIS A 15 24.72 2.63 14.89
C HIS A 15 25.57 2.92 13.65
N GLN A 16 25.23 2.26 12.54
CA GLN A 16 25.81 2.59 11.25
C GLN A 16 25.24 3.94 10.81
N ARG A 17 26.05 4.99 10.96
CA ARG A 17 25.71 6.34 10.52
C ARG A 17 25.61 6.35 8.99
N VAL A 18 24.39 6.29 8.46
CA VAL A 18 24.11 6.48 7.04
C VAL A 18 24.46 7.93 6.66
N GLY A 19 25.05 8.12 5.47
CA GLY A 19 25.66 9.39 5.05
C GLY A 19 24.66 10.54 4.87
N LEU A 20 25.19 11.77 4.87
CA LEU A 20 24.40 12.96 4.53
C LEU A 20 24.20 13.06 3.01
N LEU A 21 23.09 13.70 2.60
CA LEU A 21 22.70 13.90 1.19
C LEU A 21 23.72 14.70 0.34
N GLU A 22 24.75 15.30 0.94
CA GLU A 22 25.69 16.20 0.27
C GLU A 22 26.84 15.48 -0.49
N ASP A 23 27.05 14.17 -0.26
CA ASP A 23 28.20 13.43 -0.79
C ASP A 23 28.02 12.84 -2.21
N PHE A 24 26.87 13.04 -2.86
CA PHE A 24 26.56 12.38 -4.14
C PHE A 24 26.65 13.30 -5.37
N LYS A 25 27.51 12.91 -6.32
CA LYS A 25 27.40 13.38 -7.71
C LYS A 25 26.14 12.77 -8.34
N PRO A 26 25.33 13.54 -9.09
CA PRO A 26 24.18 12.99 -9.79
C PRO A 26 24.68 12.07 -10.93
N VAL A 27 24.61 10.75 -10.69
CA VAL A 27 24.39 9.81 -11.78
C VAL A 27 23.01 10.12 -12.35
N ALA A 28 22.89 10.22 -13.67
CA ALA A 28 21.59 10.41 -14.31
C ALA A 28 20.78 9.11 -14.19
N ILE A 29 20.07 8.96 -13.06
CA ILE A 29 19.06 7.93 -12.89
C ILE A 29 17.88 8.35 -13.77
N GLU A 30 17.62 7.55 -14.80
CA GLU A 30 16.47 7.71 -15.67
C GLU A 30 15.18 7.44 -14.87
N ALA A 31 14.20 8.33 -14.95
CA ALA A 31 12.94 8.20 -14.22
C ALA A 31 12.18 6.95 -14.68
N ASP A 32 11.98 5.99 -13.77
CA ASP A 32 11.44 4.66 -14.05
C ASP A 32 10.06 4.41 -13.42
N VAL A 33 9.36 5.49 -13.01
CA VAL A 33 7.98 5.47 -12.49
C VAL A 33 7.04 6.35 -13.33
N THR A 34 5.90 5.79 -13.74
CA THR A 34 4.76 6.55 -14.28
C THR A 34 3.74 6.79 -13.16
N ALA A 35 3.35 8.03 -12.94
CA ALA A 35 2.29 8.36 -11.99
C ALA A 35 0.91 8.30 -12.66
N VAL A 36 -0.03 7.59 -12.05
CA VAL A 36 -1.39 7.36 -12.53
C VAL A 36 -2.36 7.88 -11.46
N VAL A 37 -3.12 8.93 -11.79
CA VAL A 37 -4.05 9.57 -10.84
C VAL A 37 -5.48 9.36 -11.32
N LEU A 38 -6.32 8.74 -10.50
CA LEU A 38 -7.73 8.49 -10.86
C LEU A 38 -8.59 9.70 -10.50
N ASN A 39 -9.14 10.38 -11.51
CA ASN A 39 -10.02 11.54 -11.34
C ASN A 39 -11.50 11.15 -11.22
N TRP A 40 -12.10 11.43 -10.06
CA TRP A 40 -13.53 11.30 -9.77
C TRP A 40 -14.19 12.69 -9.61
N SER A 41 -14.04 13.51 -10.66
CA SER A 41 -14.63 14.87 -10.76
C SER A 41 -14.05 15.93 -9.82
N ARG A 42 -12.92 15.70 -9.13
CA ARG A 42 -12.30 16.68 -8.22
C ARG A 42 -11.12 17.40 -8.89
N PHE A 43 -11.38 18.04 -10.02
CA PHE A 43 -10.36 18.71 -10.83
C PHE A 43 -9.40 19.66 -10.06
N PRO A 44 -9.85 20.46 -9.06
CA PRO A 44 -8.92 21.26 -8.24
C PRO A 44 -7.90 20.42 -7.46
N ASN A 45 -8.28 19.22 -7.01
CA ASN A 45 -7.37 18.30 -6.34
C ASN A 45 -6.38 17.70 -7.33
N ILE A 46 -6.84 17.31 -8.53
CA ILE A 46 -5.96 16.86 -9.63
C ILE A 46 -4.86 17.89 -9.94
N LEU A 47 -5.21 19.18 -10.01
CA LEU A 47 -4.21 20.25 -10.22
C LEU A 47 -3.18 20.30 -9.08
N LYS A 48 -3.62 20.17 -7.82
CA LYS A 48 -2.73 20.16 -6.65
C LYS A 48 -1.81 18.93 -6.66
N ILE A 49 -2.38 17.75 -6.90
CA ILE A 49 -1.67 16.47 -6.99
C ILE A 49 -0.62 16.52 -8.11
N ALA A 50 -1.01 16.87 -9.34
CA ALA A 50 -0.08 16.95 -10.46
C ALA A 50 1.02 17.99 -10.23
N SER A 51 0.72 19.12 -9.59
CA SER A 51 1.77 20.10 -9.21
C SER A 51 2.76 19.54 -8.18
N THR A 52 2.31 18.69 -7.24
CA THR A 52 3.19 17.97 -6.31
C THR A 52 4.05 16.92 -7.02
N LEU A 53 3.44 16.09 -7.87
CA LEU A 53 4.13 15.03 -8.63
C LEU A 53 5.18 15.57 -9.61
N CYS A 54 4.94 16.76 -10.17
CA CYS A 54 5.88 17.47 -11.03
C CYS A 54 6.86 18.38 -10.30
N SER A 55 6.94 18.32 -8.97
CA SER A 55 7.96 19.08 -8.25
C SER A 55 9.36 18.61 -8.69
N PRO A 56 10.37 19.50 -8.81
CA PRO A 56 11.72 19.09 -9.22
C PRO A 56 12.36 18.04 -8.31
N SER A 57 11.83 17.89 -7.09
CA SER A 57 12.25 16.84 -6.16
C SER A 57 11.99 15.42 -6.70
N LEU A 58 11.04 15.23 -7.61
CA LEU A 58 10.63 13.94 -8.18
C LEU A 58 11.11 13.75 -9.63
N ASP A 59 11.92 14.66 -10.19
CA ASP A 59 12.36 14.58 -11.59
C ASP A 59 13.18 13.32 -11.93
N SER A 60 13.84 12.71 -10.94
CA SER A 60 14.56 11.43 -11.07
C SER A 60 13.70 10.18 -10.82
N VAL A 61 12.40 10.35 -10.55
CA VAL A 61 11.47 9.26 -10.21
C VAL A 61 10.29 9.25 -11.18
N ILE A 62 9.61 10.38 -11.36
CA ILE A 62 8.36 10.48 -12.12
C ILE A 62 8.57 11.04 -13.52
N ALA A 63 8.05 10.31 -14.51
CA ALA A 63 8.19 10.64 -15.91
C ALA A 63 7.12 11.58 -16.52
N GLU A 64 5.91 11.81 -15.93
CA GLU A 64 4.72 12.34 -16.68
C GLU A 64 3.97 13.62 -16.04
N ASP A 65 3.31 14.54 -16.82
CA ASP A 65 3.05 16.04 -16.57
C ASP A 65 1.57 16.54 -16.39
N PHE A 66 1.27 17.86 -16.46
CA PHE A 66 -0.03 18.52 -16.80
C PHE A 66 0.13 20.04 -17.15
N VAL A 67 -0.78 20.63 -17.96
CA VAL A 67 -0.74 22.07 -18.32
C VAL A 67 -1.33 22.96 -17.22
N GLY A 68 -0.50 23.84 -16.65
CA GLY A 68 -0.90 24.81 -15.61
C GLY A 68 -0.50 24.42 -14.18
N THR A 69 0.12 23.26 -14.01
CA THR A 69 0.62 22.72 -12.73
C THR A 69 2.13 22.92 -12.54
N GLY A 70 2.82 23.45 -13.56
CA GLY A 70 4.25 23.73 -13.58
C GLY A 70 5.11 22.68 -14.29
N CYS A 71 4.50 21.59 -14.77
CA CYS A 71 5.22 20.48 -15.39
C CYS A 71 5.71 20.78 -16.82
N LEU A 72 6.67 19.98 -17.32
CA LEU A 72 7.17 20.04 -18.69
C LEU A 72 6.31 19.22 -19.67
N LYS A 73 5.83 19.82 -20.76
CA LYS A 73 4.98 19.21 -21.80
C LYS A 73 5.36 17.82 -22.34
N THR A 74 6.63 17.43 -22.22
CA THR A 74 7.15 16.13 -22.69
C THR A 74 6.74 14.98 -21.80
N LYS A 75 6.25 15.30 -20.61
CA LYS A 75 5.95 14.32 -19.60
C LYS A 75 4.47 13.82 -19.78
N LEU A 76 3.43 14.65 -20.03
CA LEU A 76 2.00 14.30 -19.81
C LEU A 76 1.32 13.42 -20.85
N LYS A 77 0.45 12.53 -20.33
CA LYS A 77 -0.63 11.91 -21.09
C LYS A 77 -1.95 11.89 -20.30
N ILE A 78 -2.96 12.62 -20.79
CA ILE A 78 -4.34 12.49 -20.28
C ILE A 78 -5.01 11.40 -21.13
N HIS A 79 -5.33 10.28 -20.50
CA HIS A 79 -6.09 9.20 -21.12
C HIS A 79 -7.58 9.39 -20.79
N ASN A 80 -8.33 9.98 -21.72
CA ASN A 80 -9.79 10.08 -21.61
C ASN A 80 -10.42 8.80 -22.18
N SER A 81 -10.99 7.96 -21.30
CA SER A 81 -11.80 6.81 -21.72
C SER A 81 -13.16 7.28 -22.27
N PRO A 82 -13.71 6.64 -23.33
CA PRO A 82 -15.04 6.97 -23.85
C PRO A 82 -16.18 6.60 -22.88
N GLU A 83 -15.92 5.71 -21.92
CA GLU A 83 -16.81 5.35 -20.82
C GLU A 83 -16.11 5.50 -19.47
N ASN A 84 -16.87 5.61 -18.37
CA ASN A 84 -16.29 5.47 -17.04
C ASN A 84 -15.77 4.03 -16.84
N ALA A 85 -14.44 3.90 -16.75
CA ALA A 85 -13.71 2.64 -16.54
C ALA A 85 -13.41 2.37 -15.04
N TYR A 86 -13.81 3.28 -14.14
CA TYR A 86 -13.68 3.13 -12.69
C TYR A 86 -12.25 2.69 -12.29
N PHE A 87 -12.13 1.69 -11.43
CA PHE A 87 -10.84 1.19 -10.94
C PHE A 87 -10.02 0.49 -12.04
N GLN A 88 -10.63 -0.04 -13.10
CA GLN A 88 -9.89 -0.64 -14.22
C GLN A 88 -8.90 0.33 -14.87
N ALA A 89 -9.24 1.63 -14.90
CA ALA A 89 -8.45 2.66 -15.56
C ALA A 89 -7.00 2.73 -15.05
N ARG A 90 -6.78 2.51 -13.75
CA ARG A 90 -5.44 2.57 -13.14
C ARG A 90 -4.54 1.43 -13.63
N PHE A 91 -5.12 0.24 -13.84
CA PHE A 91 -4.39 -0.94 -14.33
C PHE A 91 -4.09 -0.86 -15.82
N ILE A 92 -5.04 -0.37 -16.64
CA ILE A 92 -4.81 -0.12 -18.07
C ILE A 92 -3.69 0.92 -18.26
N ALA A 93 -3.79 2.07 -17.59
CA ALA A 93 -2.78 3.13 -17.72
C ALA A 93 -1.39 2.67 -17.23
N CYS A 94 -1.34 1.83 -16.19
CA CYS A 94 -0.08 1.25 -15.74
C CYS A 94 0.47 0.21 -16.73
N SER A 95 -0.33 -0.73 -17.24
CA SER A 95 0.15 -1.75 -18.19
C SER A 95 0.63 -1.15 -19.51
N GLU A 96 0.03 -0.04 -19.96
CA GLU A 96 0.44 0.73 -21.13
C GLU A 96 1.66 1.66 -20.88
N ALA A 97 2.12 1.81 -19.64
CA ALA A 97 3.25 2.68 -19.31
C ALA A 97 4.57 2.15 -19.90
N ASN A 98 5.49 3.05 -20.29
CA ASN A 98 6.81 2.65 -20.78
C ASN A 98 7.81 2.38 -19.65
N THR A 99 7.54 2.88 -18.44
CA THR A 99 8.37 2.76 -17.24
C THR A 99 8.31 1.36 -16.62
N ARG A 100 9.23 1.06 -15.69
CA ARG A 100 9.26 -0.22 -14.97
C ARG A 100 8.18 -0.28 -13.89
N TYR A 101 7.94 0.85 -13.22
CA TYR A 101 7.03 0.97 -12.09
C TYR A 101 5.90 1.94 -12.40
N CYS A 102 4.83 1.80 -11.62
CA CYS A 102 3.70 2.72 -11.59
C CYS A 102 3.48 3.21 -10.15
N PHE A 103 3.23 4.50 -9.99
CA PHE A 103 2.72 5.06 -8.74
C PHE A 103 1.26 5.46 -8.93
N ILE A 104 0.38 5.07 -8.02
CA ILE A 104 -1.08 5.19 -8.15
C ILE A 104 -1.64 5.95 -6.95
N GLN A 105 -2.56 6.89 -7.18
CA GLN A 105 -3.42 7.46 -6.12
C GLN A 105 -4.76 7.98 -6.70
N ASP A 106 -5.75 8.18 -5.84
CA ASP A 106 -7.05 8.75 -6.16
C ASP A 106 -7.04 10.30 -5.98
N ASP A 107 -8.09 10.98 -6.46
CA ASP A 107 -8.15 12.45 -6.47
C ASP A 107 -8.63 13.12 -5.17
N ASP A 108 -8.87 12.37 -4.10
CA ASP A 108 -9.17 12.90 -2.76
C ASP A 108 -8.05 12.69 -1.74
N TYR A 109 -6.89 12.19 -2.17
CA TYR A 109 -5.71 11.96 -1.32
C TYR A 109 -4.45 12.65 -1.86
N LEU A 110 -3.48 12.95 -0.99
CA LEU A 110 -2.21 13.56 -1.38
C LEU A 110 -1.01 12.86 -0.74
N VAL A 111 -0.30 12.07 -1.54
CA VAL A 111 1.02 11.56 -1.16
C VAL A 111 2.10 12.62 -1.43
N ILE A 112 2.94 12.89 -0.43
CA ILE A 112 4.02 13.89 -0.51
C ILE A 112 5.30 13.32 -1.17
N PRO A 113 6.17 14.15 -1.76
CA PRO A 113 7.33 13.69 -2.50
C PRO A 113 8.28 12.77 -1.73
N GLU A 114 8.52 13.04 -0.44
CA GLU A 114 9.43 12.27 0.40
C GLU A 114 8.97 10.81 0.58
N VAL A 115 7.64 10.62 0.61
CA VAL A 115 6.99 9.31 0.70
C VAL A 115 7.13 8.54 -0.63
N ILE A 116 6.97 9.22 -1.77
CA ILE A 116 7.17 8.61 -3.10
C ILE A 116 8.64 8.18 -3.27
N HIS A 117 9.60 8.97 -2.78
CA HIS A 117 11.01 8.55 -2.72
C HIS A 117 11.25 7.32 -1.84
N ALA A 118 10.58 7.22 -0.69
CA ALA A 118 10.69 6.05 0.19
C ALA A 118 10.11 4.78 -0.46
N LEU A 119 8.92 4.89 -1.08
CA LEU A 119 8.30 3.81 -1.86
C LEU A 119 9.21 3.34 -3.01
N HIS A 120 9.79 4.30 -3.75
CA HIS A 120 10.68 4.04 -4.87
C HIS A 120 11.96 3.32 -4.44
N ALA A 121 12.59 3.79 -3.35
CA ALA A 121 13.77 3.15 -2.78
C ALA A 121 13.47 1.71 -2.30
N ARG A 122 12.28 1.45 -1.74
CA ARG A 122 11.87 0.09 -1.35
C ARG A 122 11.59 -0.80 -2.56
N ILE A 123 10.84 -0.36 -3.57
CA ILE A 123 10.48 -1.23 -4.71
C ILE A 123 11.65 -1.52 -5.67
N GLN A 124 12.78 -0.81 -5.50
CA GLN A 124 14.05 -1.13 -6.14
C GLN A 124 14.90 -2.15 -5.35
N ASP A 125 14.55 -2.45 -4.09
CA ASP A 125 15.19 -3.49 -3.28
C ASP A 125 14.93 -4.87 -3.89
N VAL A 126 15.99 -5.69 -4.00
CA VAL A 126 15.87 -7.08 -4.47
C VAL A 126 15.01 -7.92 -3.51
N GLN A 127 14.87 -7.49 -2.26
CA GLN A 127 13.98 -8.05 -1.24
C GLN A 127 12.57 -7.43 -1.22
N CYS A 128 12.18 -6.63 -2.23
CA CYS A 128 10.81 -6.15 -2.42
C CYS A 128 10.25 -6.64 -3.77
N PRO A 129 9.82 -7.90 -3.86
CA PRO A 129 9.35 -8.49 -5.12
C PRO A 129 7.95 -8.03 -5.55
N HIS A 130 7.24 -7.21 -4.77
CA HIS A 130 5.79 -6.99 -4.90
C HIS A 130 5.35 -5.51 -4.73
N SER A 131 4.05 -5.28 -4.92
CA SER A 131 3.37 -4.02 -4.69
C SER A 131 3.42 -3.52 -3.23
N ILE A 132 3.66 -2.22 -3.05
CA ILE A 132 3.64 -1.53 -1.76
C ILE A 132 2.41 -0.61 -1.68
N HIS A 133 1.66 -0.68 -0.58
CA HIS A 133 0.43 0.07 -0.35
C HIS A 133 0.59 1.03 0.83
N LEU A 134 0.38 2.32 0.62
CA LEU A 134 0.11 3.27 1.71
C LEU A 134 -1.33 3.11 2.15
N LEU A 135 -1.59 3.05 3.45
CA LEU A 135 -2.95 3.13 3.99
C LEU A 135 -3.00 4.09 5.20
N PRO A 136 -4.08 4.88 5.35
CA PRO A 136 -4.36 5.57 6.60
C PRO A 136 -4.71 4.54 7.70
N PRO A 137 -4.64 4.92 8.99
CA PRO A 137 -4.74 3.96 10.10
C PRO A 137 -6.03 3.12 10.13
N HIS A 138 -7.15 3.64 9.64
CA HIS A 138 -8.43 2.92 9.62
C HIS A 138 -8.49 1.83 8.55
N GLU A 139 -7.94 2.09 7.36
CA GLU A 139 -7.82 1.09 6.31
C GLU A 139 -6.73 0.07 6.64
N HIS A 140 -5.59 0.50 7.18
CA HIS A 140 -4.57 -0.42 7.67
C HIS A 140 -5.15 -1.38 8.72
N LEU A 141 -5.96 -0.88 9.66
CA LEU A 141 -6.63 -1.74 10.63
C LEU A 141 -7.52 -2.77 9.94
N SER A 142 -8.41 -2.34 9.03
CA SER A 142 -9.31 -3.24 8.30
C SER A 142 -8.54 -4.29 7.49
N SER A 143 -7.49 -3.91 6.76
CA SER A 143 -6.60 -4.83 6.05
C SER A 143 -5.95 -5.86 6.99
N THR A 144 -5.49 -5.45 8.18
CA THR A 144 -4.91 -6.39 9.15
C THR A 144 -5.98 -7.33 9.72
N LEU A 145 -7.19 -6.84 10.04
CA LEU A 145 -8.28 -7.70 10.54
C LEU A 145 -8.78 -8.72 9.50
N ARG A 146 -8.62 -8.41 8.20
CA ARG A 146 -8.90 -9.26 7.02
C ARG A 146 -7.76 -10.24 6.65
N GLU A 147 -6.62 -10.24 7.33
CA GLU A 147 -5.53 -11.17 7.01
C GLU A 147 -5.94 -12.62 7.31
N ILE A 148 -5.93 -13.48 6.27
CA ILE A 148 -6.07 -14.93 6.39
C ILE A 148 -4.82 -15.63 5.87
N ARG A 149 -4.40 -16.67 6.60
CA ARG A 149 -3.38 -17.63 6.20
C ARG A 149 -3.95 -19.05 6.32
N ALA A 150 -3.62 -19.91 5.39
CA ALA A 150 -3.94 -21.32 5.45
C ALA A 150 -2.75 -22.16 4.99
N GLU A 151 -2.36 -23.10 5.84
CA GLU A 151 -1.38 -24.15 5.53
C GLU A 151 -2.12 -25.42 5.10
N GLY A 152 -1.57 -26.17 4.14
CA GLY A 152 -2.12 -27.47 3.75
C GLY A 152 -2.00 -27.80 2.27
N LEU A 153 -3.00 -28.50 1.72
CA LEU A 153 -3.00 -28.98 0.33
C LEU A 153 -3.15 -27.84 -0.69
N TYR A 154 -3.81 -26.76 -0.31
CA TYR A 154 -4.04 -25.57 -1.13
C TYR A 154 -3.70 -24.34 -0.27
N PRO A 155 -2.41 -24.03 -0.05
CA PRO A 155 -2.01 -22.96 0.84
C PRO A 155 -2.39 -21.60 0.24
N PHE A 156 -2.85 -20.69 1.10
CA PHE A 156 -3.18 -19.33 0.69
C PHE A 156 -2.88 -18.31 1.80
N HIS A 157 -2.26 -17.19 1.43
CA HIS A 157 -2.14 -16.00 2.28
C HIS A 157 -2.82 -14.84 1.55
N ILE A 158 -3.85 -14.23 2.14
CA ILE A 158 -4.58 -13.11 1.54
C ILE A 158 -4.90 -12.03 2.56
N SER A 159 -4.95 -10.80 2.07
CA SER A 159 -5.61 -9.66 2.70
C SER A 159 -6.12 -8.75 1.57
N PHE A 160 -6.92 -7.75 1.94
CA PHE A 160 -7.39 -6.72 1.03
C PHE A 160 -6.78 -5.37 1.41
N ALA A 161 -6.12 -4.70 0.45
CA ALA A 161 -5.62 -3.34 0.59
C ALA A 161 -6.00 -2.47 -0.62
N TRP A 162 -6.45 -1.24 -0.35
CA TRP A 162 -6.76 -0.25 -1.38
C TRP A 162 -5.52 0.25 -2.10
N LEU A 163 -5.70 0.78 -3.32
CA LEU A 163 -4.65 1.46 -4.10
C LEU A 163 -4.80 2.99 -4.09
N GLY A 164 -5.97 3.52 -3.71
CA GLY A 164 -6.30 4.95 -3.83
C GLY A 164 -5.49 5.88 -2.93
N TYR A 165 -5.02 5.40 -1.77
CA TYR A 165 -4.23 6.18 -0.81
C TYR A 165 -2.74 6.33 -1.19
N GLY A 166 -2.32 5.76 -2.32
CA GLY A 166 -0.92 5.66 -2.71
C GLY A 166 -0.48 4.21 -2.79
N ALA A 167 -0.16 3.72 -3.99
CA ALA A 167 0.47 2.42 -4.17
C ALA A 167 1.60 2.51 -5.19
N MET A 168 2.66 1.73 -4.99
CA MET A 168 3.73 1.56 -5.97
C MET A 168 3.77 0.12 -6.45
N LEU A 169 3.63 -0.09 -7.76
CA LEU A 169 3.46 -1.39 -8.39
C LEU A 169 4.52 -1.61 -9.48
N TYR A 170 4.84 -2.87 -9.76
CA TYR A 170 5.55 -3.26 -10.98
C TYR A 170 4.59 -3.26 -12.18
N ARG A 171 4.99 -2.68 -13.32
CA ARG A 171 4.19 -2.73 -14.56
C ARG A 171 3.89 -4.17 -14.99
N SER A 172 4.90 -5.04 -14.92
CA SER A 172 4.77 -6.46 -15.31
C SER A 172 3.76 -7.20 -14.44
N GLU A 173 3.73 -6.90 -13.14
CA GLU A 173 2.77 -7.49 -12.20
C GLU A 173 1.33 -7.05 -12.51
N VAL A 174 1.14 -5.80 -12.91
CA VAL A 174 -0.16 -5.30 -13.40
C VAL A 174 -0.57 -5.93 -14.74
N ALA A 175 0.36 -6.15 -15.66
CA ALA A 175 0.09 -6.85 -16.91
C ALA A 175 -0.35 -8.31 -16.65
N ASP A 176 0.40 -9.04 -15.81
CA ASP A 176 0.07 -10.40 -15.40
C ASP A 176 -1.31 -10.49 -14.70
N PHE A 177 -1.65 -9.50 -13.88
CA PHE A 177 -2.98 -9.40 -13.24
C PHE A 177 -4.10 -9.22 -14.28
N MET A 178 -3.91 -8.34 -15.27
CA MET A 178 -4.89 -8.15 -16.34
C MET A 178 -5.05 -9.41 -17.20
N ASP A 179 -3.96 -10.11 -17.51
CA ASP A 179 -3.99 -11.41 -18.19
C ASP A 179 -4.73 -12.48 -17.36
N LEU A 180 -4.57 -12.49 -16.04
CA LEU A 180 -5.33 -13.36 -15.13
C LEU A 180 -6.84 -13.05 -15.16
N MET A 181 -7.22 -11.77 -15.12
CA MET A 181 -8.63 -11.36 -15.22
C MET A 181 -9.25 -11.77 -16.56
N HIS A 182 -8.49 -11.66 -17.66
CA HIS A 182 -8.91 -12.19 -18.97
C HIS A 182 -9.02 -13.71 -18.99
N LEU A 183 -8.09 -14.45 -18.38
CA LEU A 183 -8.13 -15.91 -18.25
C LEU A 183 -9.35 -16.39 -17.44
N LEU A 184 -9.73 -15.63 -16.40
CA LEU A 184 -10.93 -15.86 -15.59
C LEU A 184 -12.24 -15.50 -16.31
N ASN A 185 -12.16 -14.93 -17.52
CA ASN A 185 -13.29 -14.44 -18.29
C ASN A 185 -14.20 -13.49 -17.46
N THR A 186 -13.58 -12.61 -16.68
CA THR A 186 -14.31 -11.66 -15.82
C THR A 186 -15.14 -10.69 -16.66
N SER A 187 -16.34 -10.38 -16.18
CA SER A 187 -17.23 -9.42 -16.83
C SER A 187 -16.71 -7.98 -16.77
N ASN A 188 -17.22 -7.11 -17.64
CA ASN A 188 -16.92 -5.67 -17.62
C ASN A 188 -17.28 -5.01 -16.26
N ALA A 189 -18.28 -5.54 -15.54
CA ALA A 189 -18.63 -5.06 -14.21
C ALA A 189 -17.57 -5.43 -13.14
N GLU A 190 -17.00 -6.63 -13.22
CA GLU A 190 -15.93 -7.08 -12.32
C GLU A 190 -14.61 -6.36 -12.64
N LEU A 191 -14.29 -6.18 -13.93
CA LEU A 191 -13.12 -5.39 -14.36
C LEU A 191 -13.17 -3.94 -13.87
N LYS A 192 -14.34 -3.28 -13.92
CA LYS A 192 -14.54 -1.93 -13.37
C LYS A 192 -14.31 -1.85 -11.84
N MET A 193 -14.33 -2.98 -11.15
CA MET A 193 -14.06 -3.12 -9.71
C MET A 193 -12.70 -3.78 -9.41
N ALA A 194 -11.74 -3.71 -10.33
CA ALA A 194 -10.45 -4.43 -10.26
C ALA A 194 -9.66 -4.27 -8.95
N ASP A 195 -9.74 -3.14 -8.24
CA ASP A 195 -9.11 -2.95 -6.93
C ASP A 195 -9.52 -4.05 -5.92
N ASN A 196 -10.78 -4.49 -5.95
CA ASN A 196 -11.30 -5.57 -5.08
C ASN A 196 -10.74 -6.96 -5.41
N TYR A 197 -10.06 -7.12 -6.55
CA TYR A 197 -9.50 -8.39 -7.01
C TYR A 197 -7.98 -8.44 -6.88
N TYR A 198 -7.29 -7.31 -7.05
CA TYR A 198 -5.83 -7.24 -7.16
C TYR A 198 -5.12 -7.96 -6.01
N THR A 199 -5.15 -7.42 -4.80
CA THR A 199 -4.41 -7.97 -3.66
C THR A 199 -4.80 -9.41 -3.31
N ILE A 200 -6.08 -9.76 -3.43
CA ILE A 200 -6.60 -11.11 -3.13
C ILE A 200 -6.11 -12.14 -4.15
N LEU A 201 -6.21 -11.87 -5.45
CA LEU A 201 -5.81 -12.82 -6.49
C LEU A 201 -4.29 -13.03 -6.55
N SER A 202 -3.48 -12.15 -5.95
CA SER A 202 -2.03 -12.33 -5.86
C SER A 202 -1.63 -13.56 -5.04
N ASN A 203 -2.50 -14.05 -4.14
CA ASN A 203 -2.18 -15.06 -3.12
C ASN A 203 -0.94 -14.71 -2.28
N ARG A 204 -0.82 -13.42 -1.93
CA ARG A 204 0.18 -12.86 -1.04
C ARG A 204 -0.48 -11.90 -0.05
N LEU A 205 0.25 -11.56 1.00
CA LEU A 205 -0.09 -10.38 1.79
C LEU A 205 0.56 -9.16 1.15
N PRO A 206 -0.19 -8.07 0.92
CA PRO A 206 0.39 -6.83 0.40
C PRO A 206 1.34 -6.21 1.43
N GLU A 207 2.44 -5.59 0.98
CA GLU A 207 3.28 -4.78 1.87
C GLU A 207 2.56 -3.47 2.17
N ILE A 208 1.97 -3.37 3.37
CA ILE A 208 1.20 -2.19 3.81
C ILE A 208 2.07 -1.30 4.70
N TRP A 209 2.05 0.01 4.43
CA TRP A 209 2.72 1.04 5.19
C TRP A 209 1.69 2.04 5.77
N PHE A 210 1.86 2.47 7.02
CA PHE A 210 1.11 3.58 7.59
C PHE A 210 1.53 4.90 6.94
N ASP A 211 0.55 5.60 6.34
CA ASP A 211 0.71 6.97 5.88
C ASP A 211 0.17 8.00 6.89
N GLN A 212 0.41 9.28 6.59
CA GLN A 212 0.10 10.45 7.40
C GLN A 212 -1.36 10.95 7.27
N GLY A 213 -2.14 10.46 6.30
CA GLY A 213 -3.59 10.74 6.23
C GLY A 213 -3.95 12.08 5.59
N ILE A 214 -3.28 12.49 4.49
CA ILE A 214 -3.49 13.82 3.89
C ILE A 214 -4.65 13.79 2.89
N GLU A 215 -5.87 13.74 3.43
CA GLU A 215 -7.10 13.90 2.66
C GLU A 215 -7.23 15.33 2.08
N LEU A 216 -7.70 15.41 0.83
CA LEU A 216 -8.03 16.64 0.13
C LEU A 216 -9.53 16.98 0.17
N GLY A 217 -10.37 15.97 0.46
CA GLY A 217 -11.83 16.10 0.44
C GLY A 217 -12.37 16.46 -0.95
N GLY A 218 -13.43 17.27 -1.00
CA GLY A 218 -13.97 17.81 -2.27
C GLY A 218 -15.07 16.98 -2.93
N GLY A 219 -15.62 15.95 -2.27
CA GLY A 219 -16.79 15.22 -2.75
C GLY A 219 -17.00 13.89 -2.02
N GLN A 220 -18.18 13.29 -2.19
CA GLN A 220 -18.47 11.93 -1.74
C GLN A 220 -17.71 10.92 -2.63
N PRO A 221 -16.89 9.99 -2.08
CA PRO A 221 -16.21 8.99 -2.89
C PRO A 221 -17.20 7.96 -3.45
N PHE A 222 -16.83 7.29 -4.54
CA PHE A 222 -17.67 6.30 -5.23
C PHE A 222 -18.08 5.09 -4.34
N THR A 223 -17.34 4.85 -3.28
CA THR A 223 -17.53 3.75 -2.32
C THR A 223 -18.39 4.13 -1.12
N ILE A 224 -18.85 5.37 -0.96
CA ILE A 224 -19.46 5.79 0.30
C ILE A 224 -20.83 5.16 0.59
N GLY A 225 -20.99 4.74 1.84
CA GLY A 225 -22.24 4.27 2.41
C GLY A 225 -22.58 2.84 1.99
N ARG A 226 -23.62 2.31 2.63
CA ARG A 226 -23.95 0.88 2.63
C ARG A 226 -24.02 0.22 1.25
N GLU A 227 -24.49 0.91 0.21
CA GLU A 227 -24.52 0.33 -1.15
C GLU A 227 -23.10 0.14 -1.73
N GLY A 228 -22.18 1.06 -1.43
CA GLY A 228 -20.77 0.95 -1.78
C GLY A 228 -20.08 -0.16 -0.99
N ASP A 229 -20.34 -0.26 0.31
CA ASP A 229 -19.85 -1.33 1.18
C ASP A 229 -20.35 -2.71 0.70
N ASP A 230 -21.68 -2.89 0.61
CA ASP A 230 -22.35 -4.12 0.11
C ASP A 230 -21.90 -4.49 -1.33
N ARG A 231 -21.43 -3.54 -2.14
CA ARG A 231 -20.83 -3.79 -3.46
C ARG A 231 -19.40 -4.28 -3.35
N ASN A 232 -18.56 -3.58 -2.59
CA ASN A 232 -17.15 -3.91 -2.41
C ASN A 232 -17.01 -5.32 -1.79
N ASP A 233 -17.82 -5.62 -0.77
CA ASP A 233 -17.87 -6.93 -0.11
C ASP A 233 -18.19 -8.06 -1.09
N ARG A 234 -19.18 -7.86 -1.96
CA ARG A 234 -19.51 -8.84 -3.02
C ARG A 234 -18.34 -9.07 -3.99
N HIS A 235 -17.59 -8.04 -4.35
CA HIS A 235 -16.43 -8.19 -5.23
C HIS A 235 -15.22 -8.82 -4.52
N ILE A 236 -15.01 -8.51 -3.24
CA ILE A 236 -14.01 -9.17 -2.37
C ILE A 236 -14.30 -10.67 -2.26
N LEU A 237 -15.53 -11.05 -1.89
CA LEU A 237 -15.95 -12.44 -1.84
C LEU A 237 -15.81 -13.12 -3.21
N ARG A 238 -16.19 -12.44 -4.30
CA ARG A 238 -16.01 -12.96 -5.66
C ARG A 238 -14.54 -13.20 -6.03
N ALA A 239 -13.61 -12.34 -5.61
CA ALA A 239 -12.18 -12.57 -5.77
C ALA A 239 -11.71 -13.81 -5.00
N THR A 240 -12.22 -14.04 -3.78
CA THR A 240 -11.90 -15.22 -2.98
C THR A 240 -12.44 -16.53 -3.60
N GLU A 241 -13.61 -16.50 -4.24
CA GLU A 241 -14.17 -17.62 -5.00
C GLU A 241 -13.26 -18.00 -6.17
N TYR A 242 -12.80 -16.99 -6.93
CA TYR A 242 -11.86 -17.18 -8.02
C TYR A 242 -10.54 -17.77 -7.52
N LEU A 243 -9.93 -17.21 -6.48
CA LEU A 243 -8.70 -17.75 -5.89
C LEU A 243 -8.87 -19.23 -5.46
N ALA A 244 -9.95 -19.54 -4.73
CA ALA A 244 -10.24 -20.90 -4.28
C ALA A 244 -10.43 -21.87 -5.47
N ALA A 245 -11.03 -21.42 -6.57
CA ALA A 245 -11.15 -22.19 -7.79
C ALA A 245 -9.79 -22.39 -8.48
N LEU A 246 -8.95 -21.35 -8.54
CA LEU A 246 -7.63 -21.38 -9.17
C LEU A 246 -6.69 -22.35 -8.46
N LEU A 247 -6.59 -22.26 -7.13
CA LEU A 247 -5.76 -23.12 -6.28
C LEU A 247 -6.13 -24.61 -6.45
N ARG A 248 -7.44 -24.94 -6.52
CA ARG A 248 -7.92 -26.31 -6.75
C ARG A 248 -7.70 -26.81 -8.18
N SER A 249 -7.88 -25.95 -9.18
CA SER A 249 -7.96 -26.38 -10.58
C SER A 249 -6.60 -26.49 -11.26
N PHE A 250 -5.67 -25.60 -10.93
CA PHE A 250 -4.40 -25.49 -11.65
C PHE A 250 -3.21 -26.15 -10.94
N GLY A 251 -3.30 -26.41 -9.63
CA GLY A 251 -2.31 -27.22 -8.89
C GLY A 251 -0.87 -26.80 -9.19
N ALA A 252 -0.13 -27.63 -9.94
CA ALA A 252 1.27 -27.39 -10.32
C ALA A 252 1.51 -26.54 -11.59
N GLN A 253 0.48 -26.14 -12.35
CA GLN A 253 0.62 -25.28 -13.55
C GLN A 253 0.76 -23.79 -13.19
N GLN A 254 1.89 -23.17 -13.55
CA GLN A 254 2.15 -21.75 -13.31
C GLN A 254 1.07 -20.87 -13.96
N LEU A 255 0.44 -20.03 -13.15
CA LEU A 255 -0.51 -19.00 -13.57
C LEU A 255 0.18 -17.64 -13.55
N PRO A 256 -0.23 -16.68 -14.40
CA PRO A 256 0.23 -15.30 -14.26
C PRO A 256 -0.22 -14.74 -12.90
N TYR A 257 0.56 -13.81 -12.35
CA TYR A 257 0.28 -13.04 -11.11
C TYR A 257 0.28 -13.83 -9.78
N ILE A 258 -0.34 -15.01 -9.72
CA ILE A 258 -0.61 -15.74 -8.46
C ILE A 258 0.66 -16.38 -7.84
N SER A 259 0.90 -16.13 -6.55
CA SER A 259 1.92 -16.83 -5.77
C SER A 259 1.53 -18.25 -5.39
N ARG A 260 2.56 -19.09 -5.23
CA ARG A 260 2.45 -20.54 -4.96
C ARG A 260 3.13 -20.94 -3.67
N ASP A 261 4.29 -20.36 -3.46
CA ASP A 261 4.92 -20.20 -2.16
C ASP A 261 4.43 -18.82 -1.68
N PRO A 262 3.33 -18.74 -0.93
CA PRO A 262 2.97 -17.49 -0.29
C PRO A 262 4.03 -17.28 0.80
N GLU A 263 4.76 -16.16 0.75
CA GLU A 263 6.02 -16.01 1.48
C GLU A 263 5.85 -16.37 2.96
N GLN A 264 6.84 -17.09 3.52
CA GLN A 264 6.91 -17.31 4.96
C GLN A 264 6.86 -15.94 5.62
N ALA A 265 5.92 -15.76 6.55
CA ALA A 265 5.74 -14.50 7.24
C ALA A 265 7.09 -14.08 7.85
N GLU A 266 7.70 -13.01 7.33
CA GLU A 266 8.62 -12.24 8.15
C GLU A 266 7.88 -11.87 9.43
N ALA A 267 8.58 -11.90 10.57
CA ALA A 267 7.99 -11.47 11.84
C ALA A 267 7.30 -10.11 11.64
N SER A 268 6.08 -9.93 12.14
CA SER A 268 5.23 -8.78 11.80
C SER A 268 5.97 -7.44 11.96
N VAL A 269 6.50 -6.93 10.84
CA VAL A 269 7.18 -5.64 10.75
C VAL A 269 6.15 -4.63 10.28
N ALA A 270 5.70 -3.80 11.20
CA ALA A 270 4.93 -2.62 10.88
C ALA A 270 5.85 -1.56 10.26
N ARG A 271 5.36 -0.89 9.22
CA ARG A 271 6.13 0.08 8.44
C ARG A 271 5.39 1.41 8.40
N ALA A 272 6.10 2.52 8.56
CA ALA A 272 5.52 3.86 8.49
C ALA A 272 6.45 4.85 7.81
N VAL A 273 5.88 5.72 6.98
CA VAL A 273 6.66 6.71 6.25
C VAL A 273 6.88 7.99 7.05
N CYS A 274 8.11 8.47 7.02
CA CYS A 274 8.50 9.68 7.73
C CYS A 274 7.87 10.94 7.12
N ARG A 275 7.41 11.85 7.96
CA ARG A 275 6.98 13.17 7.52
C ARG A 275 8.19 14.08 7.31
N GLY A 276 8.33 14.65 6.11
CA GLY A 276 9.36 15.65 5.80
C GLY A 276 10.79 15.11 5.69
N ALA A 277 10.97 13.78 5.68
CA ALA A 277 12.24 13.11 5.48
C ALA A 277 12.05 11.85 4.61
N ARG A 278 13.08 11.51 3.81
CA ARG A 278 13.09 10.29 2.99
C ARG A 278 13.51 9.09 3.86
N CYS A 279 12.65 8.71 4.82
CA CYS A 279 12.88 7.54 5.66
C CYS A 279 11.63 6.67 5.84
N LEU A 280 11.91 5.41 6.15
CA LEU A 280 10.96 4.37 6.49
C LEU A 280 11.26 3.92 7.93
N LEU A 281 10.27 4.06 8.81
CA LEU A 281 10.30 3.46 10.14
C LEU A 281 9.86 2.00 10.01
N GLU A 282 10.68 1.08 10.52
CA GLU A 282 10.31 -0.32 10.69
C GLU A 282 10.25 -0.64 12.20
N THR A 283 9.22 -1.38 12.63
CA THR A 283 9.14 -1.87 14.01
C THR A 283 8.51 -3.26 14.09
N ASN A 284 9.01 -4.07 15.02
CA ASN A 284 8.44 -5.37 15.39
C ASN A 284 7.57 -5.30 16.65
N ILE A 285 7.19 -4.10 17.10
CA ILE A 285 6.25 -3.91 18.20
C ILE A 285 4.87 -4.36 17.74
N ALA A 286 4.29 -5.34 18.45
CA ALA A 286 2.93 -5.81 18.18
C ALA A 286 1.92 -4.66 18.30
N LEU A 287 1.23 -4.36 17.21
CA LEU A 287 0.25 -3.28 17.14
C LEU A 287 -1.15 -3.69 17.59
N LEU A 288 -1.46 -4.99 17.49
CA LEU A 288 -2.75 -5.58 17.83
C LEU A 288 -2.59 -6.70 18.87
N PRO A 289 -3.66 -7.08 19.59
CA PRO A 289 -3.64 -8.15 20.58
C PRO A 289 -3.32 -9.51 19.94
N GLY A 290 -2.55 -10.36 20.63
CA GLY A 290 -2.15 -11.69 20.14
C GLY A 290 -3.26 -12.75 20.11
N ASN A 291 -4.51 -12.39 20.42
CA ASN A 291 -5.69 -13.27 20.40
C ASN A 291 -6.60 -13.04 19.18
N LEU A 292 -6.16 -12.25 18.20
CA LEU A 292 -6.80 -12.21 16.87
C LEU A 292 -6.48 -13.51 16.11
N GLU A 293 -7.42 -13.94 15.27
CA GLU A 293 -7.25 -15.13 14.43
C GLU A 293 -6.94 -14.70 13.00
N HIS A 294 -5.88 -15.26 12.44
CA HIS A 294 -5.48 -15.05 11.04
C HIS A 294 -5.41 -16.38 10.28
N VAL A 295 -6.17 -17.39 10.73
CA VAL A 295 -6.17 -18.73 10.15
C VAL A 295 -7.59 -19.14 9.81
N SER A 296 -7.83 -19.54 8.55
CA SER A 296 -9.08 -20.17 8.14
C SER A 296 -8.87 -21.27 7.10
N LEU A 297 -9.93 -22.04 6.84
CA LEU A 297 -9.94 -23.14 5.87
C LEU A 297 -10.40 -22.72 4.47
N ALA A 298 -11.08 -21.58 4.32
CA ALA A 298 -11.51 -21.04 3.03
C ALA A 298 -11.12 -19.57 2.85
N PRO A 299 -10.71 -19.15 1.64
CA PRO A 299 -10.50 -17.74 1.31
C PRO A 299 -11.75 -16.86 1.51
N GLY A 300 -12.94 -17.44 1.37
CA GLY A 300 -14.22 -16.74 1.49
C GLY A 300 -14.57 -16.26 2.89
N ASP A 301 -13.87 -16.74 3.92
CA ASP A 301 -14.14 -16.38 5.32
C ASP A 301 -13.60 -14.97 5.67
N ILE A 302 -13.08 -14.20 4.70
CA ILE A 302 -12.34 -12.94 4.91
C ILE A 302 -13.13 -11.86 5.66
N LEU A 303 -14.42 -11.71 5.35
CA LEU A 303 -15.30 -10.71 5.98
C LEU A 303 -15.87 -11.21 7.31
N ASP A 304 -16.12 -12.52 7.43
CA ASP A 304 -16.52 -13.14 8.69
C ASP A 304 -15.38 -13.09 9.71
N LEU A 305 -14.13 -13.27 9.28
CA LEU A 305 -12.94 -13.18 10.11
C LEU A 305 -12.65 -11.73 10.54
N GLU A 306 -12.81 -10.75 9.64
CA GLU A 306 -12.76 -9.33 10.00
C GLU A 306 -13.81 -9.02 11.09
N THR A 307 -15.05 -9.47 10.89
CA THR A 307 -16.14 -9.25 11.85
C THR A 307 -15.84 -9.87 13.22
N GLN A 308 -15.30 -11.10 13.25
CA GLN A 308 -14.90 -11.78 14.48
C GLN A 308 -13.72 -11.10 15.16
N ASN A 309 -12.68 -10.72 14.41
CA ASN A 309 -11.52 -10.02 14.94
C ASN A 309 -11.88 -8.61 15.43
N ARG A 310 -12.81 -7.91 14.75
CA ARG A 310 -13.34 -6.63 15.22
C ARG A 310 -14.21 -6.76 16.47
N ALA A 311 -14.86 -7.91 16.70
CA ALA A 311 -15.56 -8.19 17.95
C ALA A 311 -14.62 -8.62 19.11
N ARG A 312 -13.41 -9.12 18.79
CA ARG A 312 -12.35 -9.44 19.76
C ARG A 312 -11.54 -8.22 20.18
N LEU A 313 -11.29 -7.30 19.26
CA LEU A 313 -10.65 -6.01 19.49
C LEU A 313 -11.67 -5.06 20.13
N ASN A 314 -11.47 -4.65 21.37
CA ASN A 314 -12.43 -3.76 22.01
C ASN A 314 -12.34 -2.32 21.45
N ASP A 315 -13.39 -1.51 21.64
CA ASP A 315 -13.46 -0.17 21.05
C ASP A 315 -12.33 0.76 21.54
N ASP A 316 -11.86 0.63 22.78
CA ASP A 316 -10.73 1.42 23.31
C ASP A 316 -9.41 1.00 22.64
N GLU A 317 -9.20 -0.29 22.39
CA GLU A 317 -8.03 -0.80 21.66
C GLU A 317 -8.03 -0.37 20.19
N ALA A 318 -9.18 -0.50 19.52
CA ALA A 318 -9.33 0.01 18.16
C ALA A 318 -9.08 1.52 18.11
N GLN A 319 -9.62 2.29 19.05
CA GLN A 319 -9.42 3.74 19.09
C GLN A 319 -7.98 4.13 19.39
N LEU A 320 -7.27 3.41 20.27
CA LEU A 320 -5.84 3.66 20.53
C LEU A 320 -5.00 3.42 19.26
N TYR A 321 -5.25 2.31 18.55
CA TYR A 321 -4.57 2.00 17.28
C TYR A 321 -4.75 3.12 16.24
N LEU A 322 -5.97 3.65 16.12
CA LEU A 322 -6.30 4.73 15.18
C LEU A 322 -5.71 6.09 15.57
N GLN A 323 -5.61 6.38 16.87
CA GLN A 323 -5.10 7.66 17.38
C GLN A 323 -3.57 7.70 17.45
N HIS A 324 -2.95 6.58 17.80
CA HIS A 324 -1.51 6.45 18.07
C HIS A 324 -0.77 5.44 17.16
N PRO A 325 -1.02 5.39 15.83
CA PRO A 325 -0.37 4.46 14.90
C PRO A 325 1.13 4.77 14.70
N PRO A 326 1.92 3.82 14.16
CA PRO A 326 3.37 4.02 13.93
C PRO A 326 3.74 5.27 13.12
N SER A 327 2.87 5.76 12.21
CA SER A 327 3.11 7.03 11.50
C SER A 327 3.23 8.24 12.43
N ARG A 328 2.69 8.17 13.66
CA ARG A 328 2.87 9.18 14.72
C ARG A 328 4.21 9.15 15.46
N ALA A 329 5.02 8.12 15.27
CA ALA A 329 6.40 8.16 15.75
C ALA A 329 7.28 9.11 14.91
N VAL A 330 6.83 9.47 13.71
CA VAL A 330 7.61 10.19 12.68
C VAL A 330 6.81 11.32 12.01
N ASP A 331 5.83 11.91 12.70
CA ASP A 331 4.98 13.01 12.18
C ASP A 331 5.34 14.43 12.70
N ASP A 332 6.44 14.53 13.47
CA ASP A 332 6.95 15.73 14.16
C ASP A 332 5.96 16.37 15.16
N ARG A 333 5.08 15.56 15.79
CA ARG A 333 4.08 16.04 16.75
C ARG A 333 4.15 15.28 18.08
N PHE A 334 4.72 15.94 19.08
CA PHE A 334 4.85 15.41 20.45
C PHE A 334 3.49 15.05 21.11
N GLU A 335 2.38 15.63 20.65
CA GLU A 335 1.04 15.38 21.21
C GLU A 335 0.41 14.08 20.74
N THR A 336 0.79 13.57 19.57
CA THR A 336 0.12 12.43 18.90
C THR A 336 0.93 11.14 18.91
N TYR A 337 2.08 11.11 19.59
CA TYR A 337 3.07 10.02 19.67
C TYR A 337 2.52 8.58 19.55
N PHE A 338 3.28 7.70 18.88
CA PHE A 338 2.95 6.27 18.80
C PHE A 338 2.82 5.61 20.19
N GLN A 339 1.80 4.78 20.36
CA GLN A 339 1.55 4.04 21.59
C GLN A 339 1.04 2.63 21.26
N SER A 340 1.73 1.59 21.73
CA SER A 340 1.29 0.21 21.64
C SER A 340 0.22 -0.13 22.67
N LEU A 341 -0.69 -1.05 22.32
CA LEU A 341 -1.78 -1.53 23.19
C LEU A 341 -1.28 -2.24 24.46
N HIS A 342 -0.11 -2.84 24.38
CA HIS A 342 0.56 -3.48 25.50
C HIS A 342 1.84 -2.72 25.84
N SER A 343 2.32 -2.84 27.08
CA SER A 343 3.61 -2.29 27.53
C SER A 343 4.76 -3.04 26.87
N ALA A 344 4.96 -2.80 25.57
CA ALA A 344 5.79 -3.63 24.71
C ALA A 344 7.28 -3.32 24.87
N CYS A 345 8.07 -4.35 25.13
CA CYS A 345 9.50 -4.34 24.84
C CYS A 345 9.67 -4.63 23.35
N GLY A 346 10.13 -3.65 22.58
CA GLY A 346 10.45 -3.79 21.16
C GLY A 346 11.44 -2.74 20.71
N VAL A 347 11.89 -2.82 19.46
CA VAL A 347 12.91 -1.93 18.91
C VAL A 347 12.34 -1.18 17.71
N PHE A 348 12.73 0.09 17.57
CA PHE A 348 12.53 0.87 16.36
C PHE A 348 13.79 0.84 15.52
N TRP A 349 13.62 0.60 14.22
CA TRP A 349 14.68 0.68 13.23
C TRP A 349 14.31 1.79 12.27
N GLU A 350 15.19 2.78 12.11
CA GLU A 350 15.05 3.79 11.06
C GLU A 350 15.86 3.35 9.84
N ARG A 351 15.20 3.14 8.70
CA ARG A 351 15.87 3.11 7.40
C ARG A 351 15.71 4.48 6.74
N SER A 352 16.70 5.35 6.95
CA SER A 352 16.91 6.48 6.04
C SER A 352 17.25 5.91 4.65
N ALA A 353 16.69 6.48 3.57
CA ALA A 353 16.82 5.92 2.22
C ALA A 353 18.29 5.73 1.82
N MET A 354 18.74 4.48 1.75
CA MET A 354 20.10 4.13 1.36
C MET A 354 20.27 4.33 -0.14
N THR A 355 20.98 5.40 -0.51
CA THR A 355 21.51 5.56 -1.87
C THR A 355 22.56 4.47 -2.12
N ASN A 356 22.24 3.52 -3.02
CA ASN A 356 23.10 2.38 -3.33
C ASN A 356 24.52 2.81 -3.77
N SER A 357 25.49 2.64 -2.90
CA SER A 357 26.91 2.66 -3.25
C SER A 357 27.33 1.26 -3.74
N VAL A 358 27.34 1.08 -5.06
CA VAL A 358 27.99 -0.08 -5.68
C VAL A 358 29.50 0.17 -5.71
N PHE A 359 30.28 -0.79 -5.21
CA PHE A 359 31.75 -0.81 -5.27
C PHE A 359 32.26 -1.29 -6.63
#